data_AF-K5B843-F1
#
_entry.id   AF-K5B843-F1
#
_cell.length_a   1.000
_cell.length_b   1.000
_cell.length_c   1.000
_cell.angle_alpha   90.00
_cell.angle_beta   90.00
_cell.angle_gamma   90.00
#
_symmetry.space_group_name_H-M   'P 1'
#
loop_
_entity.id
_entity.type
_entity.pdbx_description
1 polymer ?
#
loop_
_entity_poly.entity_id
_entity_poly.type
_entity_poly.pdbx_seq_one_letter_code
_entity_poly.pdbx_strand_id
1 'polypeptide(L)' 'MAQAKVVLPAPNGLDEDLMGLAIHKLNELGTIEGSEIGVYTAERPESVPDDCPQDMVFLEFRANVIPYLGRR' A
#
# COMPACT_ATOMS: atom_id res chain seq x y z
N MET A 1 -1.31 18.23 2.82
CA MET A 1 -0.58 17.45 1.81
C MET A 1 -1.35 16.17 1.55
N ALA A 2 -1.34 15.64 0.32
CA ALA A 2 -2.10 14.43 0.02
C ALA A 2 -1.32 13.22 0.53
N GLN A 3 -1.96 12.45 1.43
CA GLN A 3 -1.41 11.18 1.87
C GLN A 3 -2.03 10.08 1.02
N ALA A 4 -1.19 9.29 0.36
CA ALA A 4 -1.65 8.09 -0.34
C ALA A 4 -1.49 6.87 0.57
N LYS A 5 -2.37 5.90 0.33
CA LYS A 5 -2.33 4.62 1.02
C LYS A 5 -2.58 3.47 0.08
N VAL A 6 -1.89 2.37 0.31
CA VAL A 6 -2.06 1.12 -0.44
C VAL A 6 -2.15 -0.01 0.58
N VAL A 7 -3.15 -0.88 0.44
CA VAL A 7 -3.29 -2.08 1.27
C VAL A 7 -2.87 -3.29 0.45
N LEU A 8 -1.94 -4.09 0.96
CA LEU A 8 -1.42 -5.28 0.28
C LEU A 8 -1.52 -6.52 1.18
N PRO A 9 -1.79 -7.70 0.60
CA PRO A 9 -1.69 -8.95 1.32
C PRO A 9 -0.23 -9.23 1.69
N ALA A 10 -0.01 -9.67 2.92
CA ALA A 10 1.29 -9.94 3.51
C ALA A 10 1.32 -11.34 4.13
N PRO A 11 1.15 -12.41 3.31
CA PRO A 11 1.06 -13.79 3.82
C PRO A 11 2.30 -14.22 4.61
N ASN A 12 3.47 -13.68 4.27
CA ASN A 12 4.74 -13.96 4.94
C ASN A 12 5.20 -12.80 5.85
N GLY A 13 4.35 -11.80 6.09
CA GLY A 13 4.70 -10.57 6.79
C GLY A 13 5.34 -9.52 5.88
N LEU A 14 6.06 -8.57 6.48
CA LEU A 14 6.76 -7.50 5.75
C LEU A 14 8.11 -8.02 5.24
N ASP A 15 8.26 -8.08 3.92
CA ASP A 15 9.50 -8.40 3.24
C ASP A 15 9.89 -7.32 2.21
N GLU A 16 11.08 -7.45 1.62
CA GLU A 16 11.63 -6.48 0.65
C GLU A 16 10.80 -6.44 -0.64
N ASP A 17 10.27 -7.58 -1.08
CA ASP A 17 9.45 -7.68 -2.29
C ASP A 17 8.12 -6.94 -2.11
N LEU A 18 7.47 -7.12 -0.96
CA LEU A 18 6.24 -6.42 -0.59
C LEU A 18 6.47 -4.92 -0.44
N MET A 19 7.59 -4.52 0.15
CA MET A 19 7.98 -3.10 0.24
C MET A 19 8.21 -2.51 -1.16
N GLY A 20 8.91 -3.22 -2.04
CA GLY A 20 9.11 -2.82 -3.43
C GLY A 20 7.79 -2.67 -4.19
N LEU A 21 6.86 -3.60 -4.00
CA LEU A 21 5.51 -3.55 -4.57
C LEU A 21 4.70 -2.37 -4.03
N ALA A 22 4.80 -2.09 -2.72
CA ALA A 22 4.15 -0.95 -2.09
C ALA A 22 4.66 0.37 -2.66
N ILE A 23 5.98 0.53 -2.78
CA ILE A 23 6.63 1.69 -3.40
C ILE A 23 6.15 1.86 -4.84
N HIS A 24 6.13 0.78 -5.62
CA HIS A 24 5.68 0.81 -7.00
C HIS A 24 4.24 1.35 -7.11
N LYS A 25 3.30 0.78 -6.34
CA LYS A 25 1.89 1.19 -6.34
C LYS A 25 1.68 2.61 -5.80
N LEU A 26 2.43 3.03 -4.78
CA LEU A 26 2.39 4.41 -4.28
C LEU A 26 2.85 5.40 -5.36
N ASN A 27 3.89 5.05 -6.11
CA ASN A 27 4.36 5.85 -7.24
C ASN A 27 3.36 5.94 -8.40
N GLU A 28 2.41 5.01 -8.53
CA GLU A 28 1.32 5.13 -9.52
C GLU A 28 0.31 6.23 -9.14
N LEU A 29 0.19 6.54 -7.84
CA LEU A 29 -0.73 7.55 -7.31
C LEU A 29 -0.13 8.96 -7.35
N GLY A 30 1.19 9.06 -7.28
CA GLY A 30 1.93 10.31 -7.29
C GLY A 30 3.39 10.11 -6.96
N THR A 31 4.19 11.19 -7.03
CA THR A 31 5.59 11.12 -6.61
C THR A 31 5.67 11.07 -5.09
N ILE A 32 6.30 10.03 -4.53
CA ILE A 32 6.55 9.92 -3.09
C ILE A 32 7.48 11.05 -2.64
N GLU A 33 7.05 11.77 -1.62
CA GLU A 33 7.82 12.86 -1.01
C GLU A 33 8.45 12.38 0.30
N GLY A 34 9.79 12.32 0.31
CA GLY A 34 10.58 11.85 1.45
C GLY A 34 11.00 10.38 1.36
N SER A 35 11.63 9.90 2.42
CA SER A 35 12.20 8.54 2.49
C SER A 35 11.41 7.59 3.39
N GLU A 36 10.36 8.08 4.06
CA GLU A 36 9.63 7.34 5.08
C GLU A 36 8.29 6.83 4.55
N ILE A 37 8.10 5.51 4.65
CA ILE A 37 6.83 4.85 4.38
C ILE A 37 6.36 4.23 5.69
N GLY A 38 5.19 4.66 6.17
CA GLY A 38 4.57 4.09 7.35
C GLY A 38 3.91 2.76 7.00
N VAL A 39 4.23 1.70 7.75
CA VAL A 39 3.62 0.37 7.60
C VAL A 39 2.75 0.08 8.80
N TYR A 40 1.49 -0.28 8.56
CA TYR A 40 0.50 -0.56 9.58
C TYR A 40 -0.21 -1.87 9.27
N THR A 41 -0.72 -2.56 10.28
CA THR A 41 -1.65 -3.67 10.06
C THR A 41 -3.00 -3.13 9.60
N ALA A 42 -3.59 -3.76 8.59
CA ALA A 42 -4.84 -3.35 7.98
C ALA A 42 -5.91 -4.43 8.17
N GLU A 43 -7.17 -4.01 8.20
CA GLU A 43 -8.30 -4.92 8.03
C GLU A 43 -8.35 -5.45 6.59
N ARG A 44 -8.94 -6.63 6.40
CA ARG A 44 -9.16 -7.23 5.08
C ARG A 44 -10.01 -6.27 4.23
N PRO A 45 -9.50 -5.76 3.10
CA PRO A 45 -10.31 -4.91 2.21
C PRO A 45 -11.52 -5.66 1.65
N GLU A 46 -12.62 -4.95 1.43
CA GLU A 46 -13.85 -5.51 0.82
C GLU A 46 -13.64 -5.99 -0.62
N SER A 47 -12.64 -5.44 -1.31
CA SER A 47 -12.29 -5.81 -2.69
C SER A 47 -11.49 -7.11 -2.80
N VAL A 48 -11.18 -7.76 -1.67
CA VAL A 48 -10.43 -9.01 -1.66
C VAL A 48 -11.35 -10.16 -2.11
N PRO A 49 -10.94 -10.97 -3.09
CA PRO A 49 -11.68 -12.16 -3.52
C PRO A 49 -12.07 -13.10 -2.37
N ASP A 50 -13.20 -13.80 -2.53
CA ASP A 50 -13.73 -14.74 -1.53
C ASP A 50 -12.81 -15.95 -1.30
N ASP A 51 -11.99 -16.30 -2.28
CA ASP A 51 -11.01 -17.40 -2.19
C ASP A 51 -9.75 -17.03 -1.40
N CYS A 52 -9.60 -15.77 -0.98
CA CYS A 52 -8.51 -15.34 -0.12
C CYS A 52 -8.68 -15.90 1.30
N PRO A 53 -7.64 -16.54 1.88
CA PRO A 53 -7.68 -17.09 3.24
C PRO A 53 -8.21 -16.11 4.29
N GLN A 54 -9.01 -16.61 5.24
CA GLN A 54 -9.61 -15.78 6.30
C GLN A 54 -8.57 -15.22 7.28
N ASP A 55 -7.45 -15.93 7.45
CA ASP A 55 -6.32 -15.57 8.31
C ASP A 55 -5.21 -14.78 7.59
N MET A 56 -5.45 -14.37 6.34
CA MET A 56 -4.52 -13.55 5.57
C MET A 56 -4.26 -12.21 6.27
N VAL A 57 -2.99 -11.90 6.49
CA VAL A 57 -2.56 -10.60 7.03
C VAL A 57 -2.54 -9.58 5.90
N PHE A 58 -3.01 -8.37 6.18
CA PHE A 58 -2.91 -7.23 5.27
C PHE A 58 -2.10 -6.12 5.92
N LEU A 59 -1.26 -5.46 5.13
CA LEU A 59 -0.47 -4.32 5.54
C LEU A 59 -0.90 -3.08 4.74
N GLU A 60 -1.11 -1.98 5.45
CA GLU A 60 -1.36 -0.66 4.87
C GLU A 60 -0.06 0.14 4.86
N PHE A 61 0.34 0.56 3.67
CA PHE A 61 1.49 1.39 3.41
C PHE A 61 1.02 2.82 3.16
N ARG A 62 1.48 3.77 3.98
CA ARG A 62 1.14 5.19 3.87
C ARG A 62 2.37 6.01 3.54
N ALA A 63 2.24 6.90 2.57
CA ALA A 63 3.27 7.86 2.22
C ALA A 63 2.67 9.21 1.84
N ASN A 64 3.44 10.27 2.04
CA ASN A 64 3.13 11.57 1.47
C ASN A 64 3.43 11.52 -0.02
N VAL A 65 2.47 11.91 -0.86
CA VAL A 65 2.67 11.92 -2.32
C VAL A 65 2.22 13.24 -2.91
N ILE A 66 2.92 13.65 -3.97
CA ILE A 66 2.49 14.73 -4.86
C ILE A 66 1.69 14.07 -6.00
N PRO A 67 0.36 14.22 -6.04
CA PRO A 67 -0.47 13.55 -7.04
C PRO A 67 -0.20 14.11 -8.44
N TYR A 68 -0.21 13.23 -9.44
CA TYR A 68 -0.07 13.66 -10.83
C TYR A 68 -1.32 14.42 -11.28
N LEU A 69 -1.15 15.70 -11.65
CA LEU A 69 -2.23 16.64 -11.98
C LEU A 69 -3.15 16.22 -13.15
N GLY A 70 -2.78 15.18 -13.91
CA GLY A 70 -3.54 14.67 -15.05
C GLY A 70 -4.38 13.41 -14.80
N ARG A 71 -4.34 12.81 -13.59
CA ARG A 71 -5.19 11.66 -13.20
C ARG A 71 -6.24 12.14 -12.20
N ARG A 72 -7.24 12.87 -12.67
CA ARG A 72 -8.43 13.28 -11.91
C ARG A 72 -9.68 12.76 -12.58
#